data_AF-A0A938MDN0-F1
#
_entry.id   AF-A0A938MDN0-F1
#
_cell.length_a   1.000
_cell.length_b   1.000
_cell.length_c   1.000
_cell.angle_alpha   90.00
_cell.angle_beta   90.00
_cell.angle_gamma   90.00
#
_symmetry.space_group_name_H-M   'P 1'
#
loop_
_entity.id
_entity.type
_entity.pdbx_description
1 polymer ?
#
loop_
_entity_poly.entity_id
_entity_poly.type
_entity_poly.pdbx_seq_one_letter_code
_entity_poly.pdbx_strand_id
1 'polypeptide(L)'
;MPADGYLTEERICADGPMSSRREPDLVALEIAKRFAARLRSVVPDCEVRLFGSCARGEAQPDSDIDVFVEVRRPSLPAETRQKIEDVEWEVGFEAGRVLQAFVYLSDEIWKTPRRSSPFVQAVQREGMVI
;
A
#
# COMPACT_ATOMS: atom_id res chain seq x y z
N MET A 1 -30.59 -51.59 12.36
CA MET A 1 -29.86 -51.92 11.13
C MET A 1 -30.90 -52.20 10.06
N PRO A 2 -31.05 -51.33 9.03
CA PRO A 2 -30.10 -50.95 7.97
C PRO A 2 -29.44 -49.58 8.26
N ALA A 3 -28.27 -49.15 7.76
CA ALA A 3 -27.51 -49.25 6.49
C ALA A 3 -27.71 -48.01 5.58
N ASP A 4 -26.71 -47.13 5.65
CA ASP A 4 -26.10 -46.23 4.65
C ASP A 4 -26.93 -45.26 3.79
N GLY A 5 -26.46 -44.01 3.76
CA GLY A 5 -26.84 -43.03 2.75
C GLY A 5 -26.56 -41.58 3.15
N TYR A 6 -25.28 -41.19 3.25
CA TYR A 6 -24.90 -39.77 3.23
C TYR A 6 -25.01 -39.25 1.80
N LEU A 7 -25.86 -38.26 1.56
CA LEU A 7 -25.74 -37.32 0.45
C LEU A 7 -26.30 -35.96 0.88
N THR A 8 -25.41 -34.98 0.76
CA THR A 8 -25.53 -33.54 0.89
C THR A 8 -26.56 -32.94 -0.06
N GLU A 9 -27.33 -31.96 0.40
CA GLU A 9 -27.79 -30.88 -0.49
C GLU A 9 -27.64 -29.52 0.19
N GLU A 10 -26.77 -28.71 -0.42
CA GLU A 10 -26.62 -27.28 -0.24
C GLU A 10 -27.96 -26.55 -0.39
N ARG A 11 -28.21 -25.61 0.53
CA ARG A 11 -28.91 -24.35 0.23
C ARG A 11 -28.90 -23.43 1.43
N ILE A 12 -27.94 -22.51 1.47
CA ILE A 12 -28.22 -21.12 1.87
C ILE A 12 -27.47 -20.23 0.88
N CYS A 13 -28.19 -19.80 -0.15
CA CYS A 13 -27.91 -18.55 -0.87
C CYS A 13 -28.46 -17.40 -0.03
N ALA A 14 -27.67 -16.33 0.12
CA ALA A 14 -27.91 -14.99 0.71
C ALA A 14 -26.86 -14.69 1.80
N ASP A 15 -26.11 -13.60 1.86
CA ASP A 15 -26.06 -12.34 1.12
C ASP A 15 -24.72 -11.66 1.45
N GLY A 16 -24.16 -10.91 0.49
CA GLY A 16 -23.14 -9.90 0.75
C GLY A 16 -22.85 -9.15 -0.55
N PRO A 17 -23.23 -7.87 -0.68
CA PRO A 17 -23.00 -7.13 -1.92
C PRO A 17 -21.50 -6.99 -2.17
N MET A 18 -21.11 -7.06 -3.45
CA MET A 18 -19.81 -6.61 -3.95
C MET A 18 -19.50 -5.26 -3.28
N SER A 19 -18.45 -5.25 -2.45
CA SER A 19 -18.05 -4.11 -1.63
C SER A 19 -18.13 -2.82 -2.44
N SER A 20 -19.06 -1.95 -2.07
CA SER A 20 -19.09 -0.56 -2.51
C SER A 20 -17.70 0.00 -2.27
N ARG A 21 -16.98 0.39 -3.32
CA ARG A 21 -15.65 0.99 -3.21
C ARG A 21 -15.77 2.14 -2.23
N ARG A 22 -15.23 1.98 -1.02
CA ARG A 22 -15.24 3.05 -0.02
C ARG A 22 -14.29 4.14 -0.49
N GLU A 23 -14.61 5.38 -0.17
CA GLU A 23 -13.76 6.50 -0.55
C GLU A 23 -12.45 6.47 0.24
N PRO A 24 -11.31 6.82 -0.40
CA PRO A 24 -10.02 6.84 0.28
C PRO A 24 -9.98 7.90 1.36
N ASP A 25 -9.12 7.70 2.35
CA ASP A 25 -8.83 8.70 3.35
C ASP A 25 -8.15 9.92 2.70
N LEU A 26 -8.91 11.02 2.59
CA LEU A 26 -8.44 12.26 1.97
C LEU A 26 -7.31 12.94 2.74
N VAL A 27 -7.27 12.76 4.07
CA VAL A 27 -6.18 13.29 4.90
C VAL A 27 -4.91 12.50 4.64
N ALA A 28 -5.00 11.17 4.61
CA ALA A 28 -3.87 10.31 4.24
C ALA A 28 -3.36 10.63 2.82
N LEU A 29 -4.26 10.88 1.87
CA LEU A 29 -3.91 11.25 0.51
C LEU A 29 -3.12 12.58 0.46
N GLU A 30 -3.54 13.58 1.23
CA GLU A 30 -2.84 14.85 1.31
C GLU A 30 -1.45 14.72 1.97
N ILE A 31 -1.35 13.90 3.02
CA ILE A 31 -0.06 13.61 3.66
C ILE A 31 0.88 12.86 2.68
N ALA A 32 0.36 11.88 1.95
CA ALA A 32 1.12 11.16 0.93
C ALA A 32 1.60 12.08 -0.21
N LYS A 33 0.80 13.08 -0.61
CA LYS A 33 1.22 14.12 -1.57
C LYS A 33 2.38 14.96 -1.04
N ARG A 34 2.32 15.37 0.24
CA ARG A 34 3.41 16.12 0.88
C ARG A 34 4.69 15.29 0.96
N PHE A 35 4.56 14.02 1.34
CA PHE A 35 5.67 13.07 1.32
C PHE A 35 6.26 12.94 -0.08
N ALA A 36 5.45 12.70 -1.11
CA ALA A 36 5.91 12.59 -2.49
C ALA A 36 6.62 13.87 -2.99
N ALA A 37 6.12 15.05 -2.62
CA ALA A 37 6.75 16.32 -2.97
C ALA A 37 8.14 16.48 -2.34
N ARG A 38 8.29 16.18 -1.04
CA ARG A 38 9.60 16.23 -0.36
C ARG A 38 10.54 15.14 -0.87
N LEU A 39 10.03 13.92 -1.04
CA LEU A 39 10.81 12.78 -1.51
C LEU A 39 11.41 13.02 -2.89
N ARG A 40 10.70 13.65 -3.82
CA ARG A 40 11.21 14.00 -5.15
C ARG A 40 12.41 14.94 -5.13
N SER A 41 12.63 15.66 -4.03
CA SER A 41 13.85 16.48 -3.84
C SER A 41 15.07 15.62 -3.46
N VAL A 42 14.85 14.44 -2.89
CA VAL A 42 15.90 13.47 -2.49
C VAL A 42 16.14 12.44 -3.60
N VAL A 43 15.06 11.94 -4.20
CA VAL A 43 15.05 10.95 -5.29
C VAL A 43 14.09 11.41 -6.37
N PRO A 44 14.56 12.16 -7.38
CA PRO A 44 13.70 12.68 -8.45
C PRO A 44 13.02 11.57 -9.28
N ASP A 45 13.74 10.46 -9.48
CA ASP A 45 13.29 9.32 -10.29
C ASP A 45 12.51 8.30 -9.45
N CYS A 46 11.50 8.76 -8.70
CA CYS A 46 10.63 7.88 -7.91
C CYS A 46 9.15 8.00 -8.28
N GLU A 47 8.43 6.89 -8.20
CA GLU A 47 6.97 6.84 -8.23
C GLU A 47 6.46 6.52 -6.84
N VAL A 48 5.46 7.28 -6.37
CA VAL A 48 4.85 7.11 -5.05
C VAL A 48 3.41 6.69 -5.23
N ARG A 49 2.99 5.67 -4.47
CA ARG A 49 1.61 5.20 -4.43
C ARG A 49 1.13 5.07 -3.00
N LEU A 50 -0.01 5.68 -2.67
CA LEU A 50 -0.73 5.38 -1.43
C LEU A 50 -1.42 4.02 -1.60
N PHE A 51 -1.29 3.11 -0.64
CA PHE A 51 -2.00 1.84 -0.66
C PHE A 51 -2.53 1.50 0.74
N GLY A 52 -2.96 0.25 0.95
CA GLY A 52 -3.41 -0.20 2.27
C GLY A 52 -4.80 0.31 2.66
N SER A 53 -5.08 0.33 3.96
CA SER A 53 -6.41 0.69 4.49
C SER A 53 -6.83 2.11 4.13
N CYS A 54 -5.88 3.05 4.07
CA CYS A 54 -6.11 4.43 3.66
C CYS A 54 -6.59 4.55 2.21
N ALA A 55 -5.98 3.79 1.29
CA ALA A 55 -6.42 3.76 -0.11
C ALA A 55 -7.76 3.04 -0.31
N ARG A 56 -8.04 2.01 0.51
CA ARG A 56 -9.29 1.24 0.43
C ARG A 56 -10.49 1.90 1.11
N GLY A 57 -10.31 2.98 1.86
CA GLY A 57 -11.38 3.59 2.66
C GLY A 57 -11.78 2.75 3.89
N GLU A 58 -10.85 1.95 4.38
CA GLU A 58 -11.01 1.06 5.55
C GLU A 58 -10.18 1.53 6.75
N ALA A 59 -9.46 2.65 6.60
CA ALA A 59 -8.62 3.21 7.66
C ALA A 59 -9.45 3.65 8.87
N GLN A 60 -8.95 3.28 10.04
CA GLN A 60 -9.37 3.83 11.32
C GLN A 60 -8.53 5.08 11.65
N PRO A 61 -8.94 5.91 12.63
CA PRO A 61 -8.23 7.14 12.97
C PRO A 61 -6.75 6.95 13.33
N ASP A 62 -6.39 5.78 13.86
CA ASP A 62 -5.04 5.38 14.26
C ASP A 62 -4.31 4.53 13.19
N SER A 63 -4.92 4.34 12.02
CA SER A 63 -4.29 3.57 10.94
C SER A 63 -3.09 4.28 10.36
N ASP A 64 -2.03 3.49 10.14
CA ASP A 64 -0.83 3.90 9.44
C ASP A 64 -1.15 4.33 7.99
N ILE A 65 -0.34 5.25 7.48
CA ILE A 65 -0.37 5.71 6.09
C ILE A 65 0.70 4.94 5.32
N ASP A 66 0.28 3.85 4.66
CA ASP A 66 1.16 3.01 3.86
C ASP A 66 1.43 3.63 2.49
N VAL A 67 2.69 3.97 2.21
CA VAL A 67 3.13 4.45 0.89
C VAL A 67 4.14 3.50 0.29
N PHE A 68 3.94 3.15 -0.97
CA PHE A 68 4.88 2.39 -1.76
C PHE A 68 5.70 3.34 -2.62
N VAL A 69 7.03 3.17 -2.60
CA VAL A 69 7.97 4.00 -3.35
C VAL A 69 8.77 3.11 -4.28
N GLU A 70 8.56 3.29 -5.58
CA GLU A 70 9.38 2.67 -6.61
C GLU A 70 10.45 3.64 -7.08
N VAL A 71 11.72 3.29 -6.88
CA VAL A 71 12.87 4.09 -7.32
C VAL A 71 13.42 3.53 -8.63
N ARG A 72 13.40 4.35 -9.68
CA ARG A 72 13.88 4.00 -11.03
C ARG A 72 15.36 4.32 -11.20
N ARG A 73 16.19 3.80 -10.29
CA ARG A 73 17.65 3.91 -10.31
C ARG A 73 18.30 2.51 -10.18
N PRO A 74 19.55 2.33 -10.63
CA PRO A 74 20.24 1.05 -10.49
C PRO A 74 20.61 0.70 -9.04
N SER A 75 20.70 1.69 -8.15
CA SER A 75 21.02 1.48 -6.74
C SER A 75 20.45 2.58 -5.83
N LEU A 76 20.35 2.27 -4.54
CA LEU A 76 19.95 3.18 -3.48
C LEU A 76 21.04 3.21 -2.38
N PRO A 77 21.93 4.21 -2.39
CA PRO A 77 22.95 4.35 -1.35
C PRO A 77 22.33 4.47 0.05
N ALA A 78 23.03 3.99 1.08
CA ALA A 78 22.56 4.03 2.46
C ALA A 78 22.20 5.46 2.92
N GLU A 79 23.00 6.46 2.56
CA GLU A 79 22.72 7.87 2.84
C GLU A 79 21.42 8.35 2.18
N THR A 80 21.12 7.90 0.96
CA THR A 80 19.84 8.23 0.33
C THR A 80 18.69 7.56 1.05
N ARG A 81 18.83 6.28 1.44
CA ARG A 81 17.81 5.56 2.22
C ARG A 81 17.53 6.28 3.55
N GLN A 82 18.57 6.70 4.25
CA GLN A 82 18.41 7.47 5.49
C GLN A 82 17.64 8.78 5.27
N LYS A 83 17.96 9.54 4.21
CA LYS A 83 17.18 10.75 3.87
C LYS A 83 15.71 10.47 3.55
N ILE A 84 15.39 9.30 2.99
CA ILE A 84 14.00 8.92 2.75
C ILE A 84 13.29 8.64 4.08
N GLU A 85 13.95 7.91 4.99
CA GLU A 85 13.45 7.61 6.33
C GLU A 85 13.26 8.89 7.15
N ASP A 86 14.16 9.87 7.02
CA ASP A 86 14.03 11.20 7.64
C ASP A 86 12.78 11.93 7.11
N VAL A 87 12.57 11.95 5.79
CA VAL A 87 11.39 12.59 5.18
C VAL A 87 10.09 11.88 5.57
N GLU A 88 10.10 10.55 5.62
CA GLU A 88 8.99 9.73 6.10
C GLU A 88 8.62 10.12 7.55
N TRP A 89 9.60 10.16 8.42
CA TRP A 89 9.42 10.50 9.83
C TRP A 89 8.92 11.93 10.00
N GLU A 90 9.55 12.91 9.35
CA GLU A 90 9.17 14.32 9.45
C GLU A 90 7.73 14.54 9.00
N VAL A 91 7.34 13.99 7.84
CA VAL A 91 5.99 14.19 7.30
C VAL A 91 4.94 13.51 8.16
N GLY A 92 5.21 12.29 8.63
CA GLY A 92 4.31 11.60 9.55
C GLY A 92 4.16 12.36 10.87
N PHE A 93 5.28 12.78 11.45
CA PHE A 93 5.32 13.51 12.71
C PHE A 93 4.57 14.85 12.63
N GLU A 94 4.81 15.65 11.60
CA GLU A 94 4.10 16.91 11.36
C GLU A 94 2.59 16.71 11.21
N ALA A 95 2.17 15.60 10.62
CA ALA A 95 0.77 15.24 10.44
C ALA A 95 0.12 14.60 11.67
N GLY A 96 0.91 14.24 12.69
CA GLY A 96 0.44 13.48 13.85
C GLY A 96 -0.05 12.07 13.50
N ARG A 97 0.46 11.47 12.41
CA ARG A 97 0.10 10.14 11.93
C ARG A 97 1.34 9.35 11.53
N VAL A 98 1.34 8.05 11.77
CA VAL A 98 2.42 7.19 11.30
C VAL A 98 2.33 7.07 9.78
N LEU A 99 3.40 7.44 9.09
CA LEU A 99 3.58 7.19 7.66
C LEU A 99 4.63 6.11 7.52
N GLN A 100 4.31 5.06 6.76
CA GLN A 100 5.21 3.94 6.54
C GLN A 100 5.58 3.83 5.06
N ALA A 101 6.86 4.05 4.74
CA ALA A 101 7.36 4.02 3.36
C ALA A 101 8.02 2.69 2.99
N PHE A 102 7.43 2.00 2.02
CA PHE A 102 7.97 0.77 1.43
C PHE A 102 8.79 1.11 0.18
N VAL A 103 10.10 1.28 0.36
CA VAL A 103 11.02 1.70 -0.70
C VAL A 103 11.68 0.51 -1.37
N TYR A 104 11.56 0.42 -2.69
CA TYR A 104 12.17 -0.62 -3.51
C TYR A 104 12.75 -0.04 -4.80
N LEU A 105 13.82 -0.67 -5.31
CA LEU A 105 14.27 -0.41 -6.67
C LEU A 105 13.33 -1.09 -7.67
N SER A 106 13.08 -0.43 -8.81
CA SER A 106 12.24 -0.97 -9.89
C SER A 106 12.66 -2.39 -10.31
N ASP A 107 13.97 -2.62 -10.44
CA ASP A 107 14.53 -3.92 -10.82
C ASP A 107 14.33 -5.00 -9.75
N GLU A 108 14.35 -4.64 -8.47
CA GLU A 108 14.12 -5.59 -7.36
C GLU A 108 12.70 -6.16 -7.38
N ILE A 109 11.74 -5.38 -7.89
CA ILE A 109 10.34 -5.78 -7.97
C ILE A 109 10.05 -6.48 -9.29
N TRP A 110 10.31 -5.80 -10.41
CA TRP A 110 9.77 -6.21 -11.72
C TRP A 110 10.60 -7.28 -12.42
N LYS A 111 11.90 -7.36 -12.13
CA LYS A 111 12.79 -8.38 -12.73
C LYS A 111 12.95 -9.62 -11.85
N THR A 112 12.24 -9.70 -10.74
CA THR A 112 12.32 -10.84 -9.80
C THR A 112 10.93 -11.46 -9.58
N PRO A 113 10.85 -12.66 -8.99
CA PRO A 113 9.57 -13.25 -8.58
C PRO A 113 8.76 -12.40 -7.59
N ARG A 114 9.35 -11.36 -6.97
CA ARG A 114 8.65 -10.45 -6.03
C ARG A 114 7.45 -9.75 -6.64
N ARG A 115 7.44 -9.54 -7.97
CA ARG A 115 6.27 -9.01 -8.70
C ARG A 115 4.97 -9.80 -8.46
N SER A 116 5.10 -11.09 -8.13
CA SER A 116 3.96 -11.98 -7.87
C SER A 116 3.61 -12.08 -6.38
N SER A 117 4.29 -11.32 -5.51
CA SER A 117 3.99 -11.32 -4.08
C SER A 117 2.60 -10.72 -3.81
N PRO A 118 1.87 -11.22 -2.79
CA PRO A 118 0.58 -10.62 -2.40
C PRO A 118 0.69 -9.12 -2.10
N PHE A 119 1.83 -8.70 -1.54
CA PHE A 119 2.13 -7.28 -1.30
C PHE A 119 2.14 -6.45 -2.59
N VAL A 120 2.97 -6.83 -3.58
CA VAL A 120 3.04 -6.08 -4.85
C VAL A 120 1.71 -6.12 -5.60
N GLN A 121 1.00 -7.25 -5.56
CA GLN A 121 -0.33 -7.34 -6.15
C GLN A 121 -1.34 -6.40 -5.47
N ALA A 122 -1.30 -6.27 -4.14
CA ALA A 122 -2.13 -5.31 -3.41
C ALA A 122 -1.80 -3.88 -3.82
N VAL A 123 -0.51 -3.51 -3.85
CA VAL A 123 -0.06 -2.18 -4.32
C VAL A 123 -0.51 -1.91 -5.76
N GLN A 124 -0.46 -2.89 -6.66
CA GLN A 124 -0.91 -2.73 -8.04
C GLN A 124 -2.43 -2.59 -8.17
N ARG A 125 -3.20 -3.34 -7.37
CA ARG A 125 -4.66 -3.40 -7.45
C ARG A 125 -5.33 -2.21 -6.76
N GLU A 126 -4.77 -1.79 -5.63
CA GLU A 126 -5.38 -0.85 -4.69
C GLU A 126 -4.63 0.48 -4.64
N GLY A 127 -3.39 0.52 -5.12
CA GLY A 127 -2.53 1.69 -5.02
C GLY A 127 -3.02 2.87 -5.85
N MET A 128 -3.04 4.05 -5.22
CA MET A 128 -3.32 5.33 -5.87
C MET A 128 -2.02 6.06 -6.16
N VAL A 129 -1.76 6.36 -7.43
CA VAL A 129 -0.59 7.14 -7.85
C VAL A 129 -0.73 8.59 -7.37
N ILE A 130 0.35 9.13 -6.81
CA ILE A 130 0.44 10.45 -6.18
C ILE A 130 1.14 11.48 -7.06
#